data_AF-A0A6N7QSZ5-F1
#
_entry.id   AF-A0A6N7QSZ5-F1
#
_cell.length_a   1.000
_cell.length_b   1.000
_cell.length_c   1.000
_cell.angle_alpha   90.00
_cell.angle_beta   90.00
_cell.angle_gamma   90.00
#
_symmetry.space_group_name_H-M   'P 1'
#
loop_
_entity.id
_entity.type
_entity.pdbx_description
1 polymer ?
#
loop_
_entity_poly.entity_id
_entity_poly.type
_entity_poly.pdbx_seq_one_letter_code
_entity_poly.pdbx_strand_id
1 'polypeptide(L)'
;MSSEKKIEEKSDLLLCLGRLKDNYLALHSLISIAVHLKKTKPLHSLSVDQRHDFWRIQFSLLIEQVILSHCKLYEVKCRYGGILPEAERGRLNKYFTNDRVRALLRFRNKCSGHAIDKDTKAPLDVESLKGLIEEIFGKNDLLKNIVPTFFDEKYPNNPETIVGIIEEINRKLQPK
;
A
#
# COMPACT_ATOMS: atom_id res chain seq x y z
N MET A 1 25.24 20.55 -3.35
CA MET A 1 25.29 19.18 -2.78
C MET A 1 26.52 18.50 -3.36
N SER A 2 27.38 17.90 -2.54
CA SER A 2 28.54 17.16 -3.07
C SER A 2 28.09 15.96 -3.91
N SER A 3 28.92 15.57 -4.88
CA SER A 3 28.67 14.40 -5.74
C SER A 3 28.48 13.12 -4.92
N GLU A 4 29.26 12.94 -3.87
CA GLU A 4 29.20 11.80 -2.94
C GLU A 4 27.86 11.71 -2.22
N LYS A 5 27.34 12.84 -1.69
CA LYS A 5 26.03 12.87 -1.02
C LYS A 5 24.89 12.50 -1.96
N LYS A 6 24.99 12.89 -3.24
CA LYS A 6 23.99 12.53 -4.26
C LYS A 6 24.03 11.04 -4.63
N ILE A 7 25.20 10.41 -4.56
CA ILE A 7 25.36 8.96 -4.77
C ILE A 7 24.75 8.18 -3.60
N GLU A 8 25.00 8.62 -2.36
CA GLU A 8 24.44 8.01 -1.15
C GLU A 8 22.91 8.08 -1.12
N GLU A 9 22.32 9.27 -1.33
CA GLU A 9 20.86 9.46 -1.37
C GLU A 9 20.18 8.61 -2.46
N LYS A 10 20.86 8.40 -3.59
CA LYS A 10 20.38 7.57 -4.68
C LYS A 10 20.40 6.08 -4.32
N SER A 11 21.45 5.63 -3.65
CA SER A 11 21.55 4.25 -3.13
C SER A 11 20.45 3.97 -2.11
N ASP A 12 20.26 4.90 -1.16
CA ASP A 12 19.20 4.82 -0.17
C ASP A 12 17.81 4.76 -0.80
N LEU A 13 17.54 5.60 -1.80
CA LEU A 13 16.29 5.58 -2.55
C LEU A 13 16.05 4.22 -3.20
N LEU A 14 17.04 3.68 -3.91
CA LEU A 14 16.93 2.38 -4.58
C LEU A 14 16.64 1.26 -3.57
N LEU A 15 17.29 1.27 -2.40
CA LEU A 15 17.02 0.33 -1.32
C LEU A 15 15.58 0.46 -0.79
N CYS A 16 15.12 1.68 -0.51
CA CYS A 16 13.75 1.93 -0.04
C CYS A 16 12.71 1.46 -1.06
N LEU A 17 12.90 1.80 -2.33
CA LEU A 17 12.01 1.41 -3.42
C LEU A 17 12.00 -0.10 -3.64
N GLY A 18 13.17 -0.74 -3.63
CA GLY A 18 13.28 -2.20 -3.71
C GLY A 18 12.47 -2.91 -2.63
N ARG A 19 12.65 -2.50 -1.36
CA ARG A 19 11.88 -3.04 -0.23
C ARG A 19 10.37 -2.80 -0.36
N LEU A 20 9.96 -1.61 -0.82
CA LEU A 20 8.54 -1.32 -1.06
C LEU A 20 7.96 -2.20 -2.15
N LYS A 21 8.69 -2.43 -3.24
CA LYS A 21 8.28 -3.33 -4.32
C LYS A 21 8.05 -4.74 -3.80
N ASP A 22 9.04 -5.29 -3.10
CA ASP A 22 8.98 -6.64 -2.55
C ASP A 22 7.80 -6.77 -1.57
N ASN A 23 7.54 -5.74 -0.77
CA ASN A 23 6.39 -5.70 0.13
C ASN A 23 5.05 -5.73 -0.63
N TYR A 24 4.89 -4.94 -1.70
CA TYR A 24 3.68 -4.99 -2.52
C TYR A 24 3.47 -6.36 -3.18
N LEU A 25 4.53 -7.01 -3.67
CA LEU A 25 4.46 -8.35 -4.25
C LEU A 25 4.11 -9.42 -3.20
N ALA A 26 4.67 -9.30 -1.99
CA ALA A 26 4.33 -10.14 -0.86
C ALA A 26 2.85 -9.96 -0.45
N LEU A 27 2.38 -8.71 -0.37
CA LEU A 27 0.98 -8.40 -0.06
C LEU A 27 0.02 -8.95 -1.12
N HIS A 28 0.33 -8.80 -2.40
CA HIS A 28 -0.44 -9.44 -3.47
C HIS A 28 -0.52 -10.96 -3.25
N SER A 29 0.61 -11.62 -3.00
CA SER A 29 0.66 -13.07 -2.79
C SER A 29 -0.17 -13.50 -1.57
N LEU A 30 -0.04 -12.80 -0.45
CA LEU A 30 -0.79 -13.07 0.78
C LEU A 30 -2.30 -12.88 0.58
N ILE A 31 -2.71 -11.83 -0.13
CA ILE A 31 -4.11 -11.59 -0.47
C ILE A 31 -4.65 -12.71 -1.36
N SER A 32 -3.93 -13.08 -2.41
CA SER A 32 -4.34 -14.14 -3.33
C SER A 32 -4.47 -15.50 -2.64
N ILE A 33 -3.51 -15.83 -1.75
CA ILE A 33 -3.57 -17.04 -0.92
C ILE A 33 -4.75 -16.98 0.04
N ALA A 34 -4.98 -15.88 0.74
CA ALA A 34 -6.10 -15.74 1.67
C ALA A 34 -7.45 -15.90 0.97
N VAL A 35 -7.62 -15.29 -0.21
CA VAL A 35 -8.82 -15.44 -1.04
C VAL A 35 -9.00 -16.89 -1.50
N HIS A 36 -7.93 -17.54 -1.94
CA HIS A 36 -7.98 -18.95 -2.34
C HIS A 36 -8.40 -19.83 -1.15
N LEU A 37 -7.75 -19.69 0.00
CA LEU A 37 -8.05 -20.46 1.21
C LEU A 37 -9.49 -20.26 1.68
N LYS A 38 -10.03 -19.03 1.62
CA LYS A 38 -11.44 -18.77 1.94
C LYS A 38 -12.40 -19.58 1.07
N LYS A 39 -12.04 -19.82 -0.19
CA LYS A 39 -12.87 -20.58 -1.14
C LYS A 39 -12.66 -22.09 -1.02
N THR A 40 -11.43 -22.54 -0.76
CA THR A 40 -11.06 -23.96 -0.88
C THR A 40 -10.92 -24.69 0.46
N LYS A 41 -10.76 -23.97 1.57
CA LYS A 41 -10.59 -24.55 2.92
C LYS A 41 -11.62 -23.99 3.90
N PRO A 42 -12.87 -24.50 3.86
CA PRO A 42 -13.89 -24.17 4.85
C PRO A 42 -13.43 -24.51 6.28
N LEU A 43 -13.57 -23.55 7.18
CA LEU A 43 -13.19 -23.67 8.60
C LEU A 43 -14.31 -24.36 9.40
N HIS A 44 -14.50 -25.67 9.17
CA HIS A 44 -15.61 -26.44 9.74
C HIS A 44 -15.65 -26.48 11.27
N SER A 45 -14.52 -26.26 11.94
CA SER A 45 -14.43 -26.19 13.40
C SER A 45 -15.00 -24.91 14.01
N LEU A 46 -15.35 -23.90 13.20
CA LEU A 46 -15.89 -22.62 13.63
C LEU A 46 -17.38 -22.51 13.29
N SER A 47 -18.14 -21.79 14.12
CA SER A 47 -19.53 -21.40 13.80
C SER A 47 -19.58 -20.50 12.56
N VAL A 48 -20.76 -20.30 11.97
CA VAL A 48 -20.94 -19.40 10.82
C VAL A 48 -20.40 -18.01 11.14
N ASP A 49 -20.79 -17.42 12.27
CA ASP A 49 -20.37 -16.08 12.68
C ASP A 49 -18.86 -16.01 12.92
N GLN A 50 -18.28 -17.00 13.59
CA GLN A 50 -16.83 -17.09 13.80
C GLN A 50 -16.05 -17.19 12.48
N ARG A 51 -16.57 -17.91 11.48
CA ARG A 51 -15.97 -17.96 10.14
C ARG A 51 -16.01 -16.60 9.44
N HIS A 52 -17.14 -15.89 9.54
CA HIS A 52 -17.27 -14.55 8.98
C HIS A 52 -16.29 -13.57 9.64
N ASP A 53 -16.21 -13.57 10.97
CA ASP A 53 -15.28 -12.74 11.71
C ASP A 53 -13.83 -13.08 11.43
N PHE A 54 -13.47 -14.36 11.37
CA PHE A 54 -12.13 -14.80 11.02
C PHE A 54 -11.68 -14.16 9.69
N TRP A 55 -12.46 -14.35 8.62
CA TRP A 55 -12.09 -13.81 7.30
C TRP A 55 -12.13 -12.29 7.26
N ARG A 56 -13.10 -11.67 7.94
CA ARG A 56 -13.18 -10.21 8.07
C ARG A 56 -11.88 -9.67 8.67
N ILE A 57 -11.44 -10.23 9.80
CA ILE A 57 -10.21 -9.83 10.49
C ILE A 57 -8.98 -10.05 9.59
N GLN A 58 -8.85 -11.23 8.97
CA GLN A 58 -7.72 -11.51 8.08
C GLN A 58 -7.60 -10.49 6.94
N PHE A 59 -8.70 -10.17 6.25
CA PHE A 59 -8.66 -9.17 5.18
C PHE A 59 -8.46 -7.75 5.69
N SER A 60 -9.04 -7.39 6.85
CA SER A 60 -8.80 -6.07 7.45
C SER A 60 -7.32 -5.85 7.73
N LEU A 61 -6.61 -6.85 8.29
CA LEU A 61 -5.17 -6.77 8.53
C LEU A 61 -4.38 -6.62 7.21
N LEU A 62 -4.74 -7.36 6.16
CA LEU A 62 -4.07 -7.24 4.86
C LEU A 62 -4.29 -5.87 4.22
N ILE A 63 -5.51 -5.33 4.28
CA ILE A 63 -5.84 -3.99 3.76
C ILE A 63 -5.06 -2.92 4.53
N GLU A 64 -4.96 -3.03 5.85
CA GLU A 64 -4.15 -2.13 6.67
C GLU A 64 -2.69 -2.13 6.20
N GLN A 65 -2.07 -3.30 5.98
CA GLN A 65 -0.70 -3.36 5.48
C GLN A 65 -0.52 -2.74 4.09
N VAL A 66 -1.52 -2.87 3.20
CA VAL A 66 -1.51 -2.16 1.91
C VAL A 66 -1.51 -0.65 2.13
N ILE A 67 -2.38 -0.13 3.00
CA ILE A 67 -2.47 1.31 3.29
C ILE A 67 -1.19 1.85 3.93
N LEU A 68 -0.58 1.11 4.85
CA LEU A 68 0.69 1.49 5.46
C LEU A 68 1.83 1.52 4.43
N SER A 69 1.83 0.57 3.48
CA SER A 69 2.79 0.57 2.37
C SER A 69 2.62 1.79 1.46
N HIS A 70 1.37 2.21 1.23
CA HIS A 70 1.06 3.44 0.49
C HIS A 70 1.54 4.69 1.21
N CYS A 71 1.33 4.76 2.53
CA CYS A 71 1.88 5.84 3.36
C CYS A 71 3.40 5.90 3.25
N LYS A 72 4.06 4.74 3.31
CA LYS A 72 5.52 4.66 3.23
C LYS A 72 6.07 5.08 1.87
N LEU A 73 5.40 4.70 0.79
CA LEU A 73 5.74 5.17 -0.55
C LEU A 73 5.56 6.70 -0.68
N TYR A 74 4.51 7.26 -0.10
CA TYR A 74 4.31 8.71 -0.06
C TYR A 74 5.45 9.42 0.70
N GLU A 75 5.88 8.89 1.85
CA GLU A 75 7.03 9.40 2.60
C GLU A 75 8.33 9.38 1.76
N VAL A 76 8.60 8.26 1.07
CA VAL A 76 9.75 8.11 0.16
C VAL A 76 9.67 9.14 -0.97
N LYS A 77 8.50 9.27 -1.61
CA LYS A 77 8.25 10.27 -2.66
C LYS A 77 8.55 11.69 -2.18
N CYS A 78 8.11 12.06 -0.99
CA CYS A 78 8.35 13.40 -0.44
C CYS A 78 9.82 13.62 -0.09
N ARG A 79 10.48 12.64 0.54
CA ARG A 79 11.89 12.72 0.93
C ARG A 79 12.84 12.82 -0.26
N TYR A 80 12.60 12.02 -1.29
CA TYR A 80 13.52 11.86 -2.43
C TYR A 80 13.00 12.52 -3.72
N GLY A 81 11.98 13.40 -3.64
CA GLY A 81 11.32 13.98 -4.81
C GLY A 81 12.22 14.77 -5.77
N GLY A 82 13.38 15.25 -5.30
CA GLY A 82 14.38 15.95 -6.11
C GLY A 82 15.26 15.03 -6.97
N ILE A 83 15.31 13.73 -6.67
CA ILE A 83 16.12 12.74 -7.41
C ILE A 83 15.26 11.71 -8.17
N LEU A 84 13.95 11.70 -7.95
CA LEU A 84 13.02 10.92 -8.75
C LEU A 84 13.01 11.43 -10.21
N PRO A 85 13.03 10.53 -11.21
CA PRO A 85 12.89 10.98 -12.59
C PRO A 85 11.50 11.61 -12.81
N GLU A 86 11.47 12.66 -13.65
CA GLU A 86 10.33 13.58 -13.72
C GLU A 86 9.01 12.90 -14.13
N ALA A 87 9.06 12.00 -15.12
CA ALA A 87 7.89 11.29 -15.60
C ALA A 87 7.25 10.41 -14.51
N GLU A 88 8.07 9.63 -13.78
CA GLU A 88 7.61 8.75 -12.71
C GLU A 88 7.13 9.56 -11.50
N ARG A 89 7.79 10.67 -11.18
CA ARG A 89 7.31 11.62 -10.17
C ARG A 89 5.93 12.17 -10.53
N GLY A 90 5.70 12.49 -11.81
CA GLY A 90 4.41 12.92 -12.33
C GLY A 90 3.32 11.86 -12.14
N ARG A 91 3.63 10.59 -12.38
CA ARG A 91 2.70 9.46 -12.19
C ARG A 91 2.38 9.21 -10.72
N LEU A 92 3.39 9.26 -9.85
CA LEU A 92 3.18 9.22 -8.40
C LEU A 92 2.34 10.42 -7.90
N ASN A 93 2.52 11.61 -8.46
CA ASN A 93 1.70 12.78 -8.11
C ASN A 93 0.24 12.61 -8.53
N LYS A 94 -0.03 12.06 -9.72
CA LYS A 94 -1.39 11.74 -10.17
C LYS A 94 -2.07 10.73 -9.24
N TYR A 95 -1.31 9.75 -8.76
CA TYR A 95 -1.80 8.74 -7.83
C TYR A 95 -2.04 9.31 -6.42
N PHE A 96 -1.07 10.04 -5.86
CA PHE A 96 -1.13 10.62 -4.52
C PHE A 96 -1.73 12.04 -4.55
N THR A 97 -3.01 12.13 -4.88
CA THR A 97 -3.78 13.39 -4.77
C THR A 97 -3.85 13.85 -3.31
N ASN A 98 -4.07 15.15 -3.08
CA ASN A 98 -4.19 15.70 -1.73
C ASN A 98 -5.27 15.00 -0.90
N ASP A 99 -6.41 14.66 -1.53
CA ASP A 99 -7.51 13.95 -0.89
C ASP A 99 -7.10 12.54 -0.46
N ARG A 100 -6.51 11.77 -1.38
CA ARG A 100 -6.04 10.42 -1.07
C ARG A 100 -4.97 10.44 0.02
N VAL A 101 -4.03 11.38 -0.04
CA VAL A 101 -2.99 11.53 0.99
C VAL A 101 -3.60 11.81 2.36
N ARG A 102 -4.58 12.72 2.45
CA ARG A 102 -5.29 12.98 3.71
C ARG A 102 -5.99 11.73 4.22
N ALA A 103 -6.67 10.98 3.36
CA ALA A 103 -7.35 9.74 3.73
C ALA A 103 -6.36 8.67 4.23
N LEU A 104 -5.23 8.47 3.54
CA LEU A 104 -4.14 7.55 3.93
C LEU A 104 -3.60 7.90 5.32
N LEU A 105 -3.26 9.17 5.56
CA LEU A 105 -2.72 9.62 6.84
C LEU A 105 -3.75 9.53 7.97
N ARG A 106 -5.02 9.83 7.68
CA ARG A 106 -6.13 9.68 8.63
C ARG A 106 -6.33 8.22 9.02
N PHE A 107 -6.33 7.31 8.04
CA PHE A 107 -6.39 5.86 8.30
C PHE A 107 -5.22 5.43 9.18
N ARG A 108 -3.97 5.73 8.78
CA ARG A 108 -2.76 5.37 9.55
C ARG A 108 -2.84 5.86 10.99
N ASN A 109 -3.24 7.11 11.21
CA ASN A 109 -3.31 7.68 12.55
C ASN A 109 -4.40 7.03 13.42
N LYS A 110 -5.50 6.54 12.80
CA LYS A 110 -6.58 5.84 13.50
C LYS A 110 -6.27 4.37 13.77
N CYS A 111 -5.61 3.68 12.85
CA CYS A 111 -5.33 2.24 12.94
C CYS A 111 -3.99 1.92 13.61
N SER A 112 -2.97 2.78 13.43
CA SER A 112 -1.60 2.53 13.91
C SER A 112 -1.11 3.62 14.88
N GLY A 113 -1.99 4.50 15.34
CA GLY A 113 -1.70 5.47 16.40
C GLY A 113 -1.56 4.79 17.77
N HIS A 114 -0.74 5.35 18.65
CA HIS A 114 -0.56 4.79 19.99
C HIS A 114 -1.87 4.91 20.79
N ALA A 115 -2.29 3.83 21.46
CA ALA A 115 -3.51 3.79 22.28
C ALA A 115 -3.54 4.78 23.47
N ILE A 116 -2.46 5.54 23.71
CA ILE A 116 -2.36 6.55 24.77
C ILE A 116 -2.64 7.96 24.21
N ASP A 117 -2.44 8.15 22.91
CA ASP A 117 -2.64 9.42 22.23
C ASP A 117 -4.14 9.75 22.16
N LYS A 118 -4.56 10.82 22.85
CA LYS A 118 -6.00 11.11 23.11
C LYS A 118 -6.73 11.62 21.87
N ASP A 119 -6.00 12.20 20.91
CA ASP A 119 -6.59 12.80 19.69
C ASP A 119 -6.97 11.75 18.63
N THR A 120 -6.45 10.52 18.73
CA THR A 120 -6.68 9.44 17.75
C THR A 120 -7.78 8.44 18.17
N LYS A 121 -8.35 8.58 19.38
CA LYS A 121 -8.65 7.43 20.26
C LYS A 121 -10.11 6.92 20.35
N ALA A 122 -10.88 6.92 19.28
CA ALA A 122 -12.07 6.07 19.23
C ALA A 122 -11.77 4.89 18.31
N PRO A 123 -11.96 3.62 18.75
CA PRO A 123 -12.01 2.49 17.85
C PRO A 123 -12.94 2.84 16.69
N LEU A 124 -12.45 2.71 15.46
CA LEU A 124 -13.30 2.93 14.30
C LEU A 124 -14.34 1.82 14.28
N ASP A 125 -15.61 2.22 14.19
CA ASP A 125 -16.64 1.27 13.82
C ASP A 125 -16.43 0.78 12.37
N VAL A 126 -17.14 -0.29 12.02
CA VAL A 126 -16.96 -0.97 10.72
C VAL A 126 -17.27 -0.02 9.55
N GLU A 127 -18.30 0.82 9.67
CA GLU A 127 -18.71 1.73 8.59
C GLU A 127 -17.71 2.88 8.42
N SER A 128 -17.17 3.42 9.50
CA SER A 128 -16.10 4.42 9.47
C SER A 128 -14.83 3.87 8.84
N LEU A 129 -14.47 2.62 9.17
CA LEU A 129 -13.32 1.95 8.55
C LEU A 129 -13.53 1.72 7.06
N LYS A 130 -14.73 1.27 6.65
CA LYS A 130 -15.09 1.12 5.23
C LYS A 130 -15.00 2.47 4.51
N GLY A 131 -15.60 3.53 5.05
CA GLY A 131 -15.55 4.87 4.47
C GLY A 131 -14.13 5.36 4.24
N LEU A 132 -13.22 5.13 5.21
CA LEU A 132 -11.80 5.47 5.05
C LEU A 132 -11.13 4.69 3.92
N ILE A 133 -11.38 3.38 3.81
CA ILE A 133 -10.85 2.54 2.73
C ILE A 133 -11.38 3.04 1.37
N GLU A 134 -12.65 3.43 1.32
CA GLU A 134 -13.31 3.91 0.11
C GLU A 134 -12.81 5.28 -0.35
N GLU A 135 -12.50 6.19 0.56
CA GLU A 135 -11.84 7.44 0.21
C GLU A 135 -10.43 7.24 -0.39
N ILE A 136 -9.74 6.16 -0.01
CA ILE A 136 -8.42 5.85 -0.53
C ILE A 136 -8.52 5.16 -1.90
N PHE A 137 -9.33 4.10 -1.99
CA PHE A 137 -9.34 3.17 -3.13
C PHE A 137 -10.61 3.21 -3.99
N GLY A 138 -11.61 4.03 -3.66
CA GLY A 138 -12.90 4.06 -4.34
C GLY A 138 -13.90 3.12 -3.67
N LYS A 139 -14.25 1.98 -4.27
CA LYS A 139 -15.16 1.02 -3.61
C LYS A 139 -14.34 0.03 -2.77
N ASN A 140 -14.88 -0.42 -1.63
CA ASN A 140 -14.23 -1.42 -0.78
C ASN A 140 -14.32 -2.84 -1.37
N ASP A 141 -13.58 -3.07 -2.46
CA ASP A 141 -13.40 -4.36 -3.10
C ASP A 141 -11.90 -4.64 -3.23
N LEU A 142 -11.44 -5.64 -2.49
CA LEU A 142 -10.04 -6.01 -2.40
C LEU A 142 -9.44 -6.36 -3.77
N LEU A 143 -10.17 -7.10 -4.60
CA LEU A 143 -9.64 -7.64 -5.85
C LEU A 143 -9.86 -6.70 -7.03
N LYS A 144 -10.94 -5.91 -7.01
CA LYS A 144 -11.29 -5.03 -8.14
C LYS A 144 -10.73 -3.62 -8.00
N ASN A 145 -10.50 -3.14 -6.78
CA ASN A 145 -10.07 -1.76 -6.57
C ASN A 145 -8.76 -1.66 -5.79
N ILE A 146 -8.57 -2.44 -4.72
CA ILE A 146 -7.39 -2.29 -3.85
C ILE A 146 -6.15 -2.91 -4.51
N VAL A 147 -6.16 -4.20 -4.85
CA VAL A 147 -5.01 -4.89 -5.47
C VAL A 147 -4.55 -4.20 -6.78
N PRO A 148 -5.45 -3.85 -7.72
CA PRO A 148 -5.06 -3.19 -8.97
C PRO A 148 -4.35 -1.85 -8.81
N THR A 149 -4.44 -1.20 -7.64
CA THR A 149 -3.68 0.03 -7.39
C THR A 149 -2.17 -0.20 -7.35
N PHE A 150 -1.74 -1.39 -6.95
CA PHE A 150 -0.32 -1.69 -6.78
C PHE A 150 0.19 -2.86 -7.61
N PHE A 151 -0.68 -3.76 -8.07
CA PHE A 151 -0.30 -4.90 -8.90
C PHE A 151 -1.42 -5.31 -9.86
N ASP A 152 -1.06 -5.63 -11.10
CA ASP A 152 -1.99 -6.10 -12.13
C ASP A 152 -1.67 -7.57 -12.46
N GLU A 153 -2.55 -8.48 -12.02
CA GLU A 153 -2.36 -9.92 -12.22
C GLU A 153 -2.39 -10.32 -13.71
N LYS A 154 -3.17 -9.62 -14.54
CA LYS A 154 -3.28 -9.94 -15.97
C LYS A 154 -2.11 -9.39 -16.76
N TYR A 155 -1.57 -8.26 -16.32
CA TYR A 155 -0.43 -7.62 -16.93
C TYR A 155 0.64 -7.30 -15.86
N PRO A 156 1.43 -8.28 -15.40
CA PRO A 156 2.39 -8.08 -14.30
C PRO A 156 3.44 -6.99 -14.57
N ASN A 157 3.73 -6.72 -15.85
CA ASN A 157 4.64 -5.67 -16.29
C ASN A 157 3.92 -4.34 -16.57
N ASN A 158 2.67 -4.17 -16.12
CA ASN A 158 1.90 -2.95 -16.33
C ASN A 158 2.61 -1.79 -15.65
N PRO A 159 3.13 -0.81 -16.42
CA PRO A 159 3.91 0.26 -15.85
C PRO A 159 3.04 1.11 -14.92
N GLU A 160 1.73 1.26 -15.16
CA GLU A 160 0.84 2.19 -14.42
C GLU A 160 0.50 1.74 -12.99
N THR A 161 0.87 0.52 -12.61
CA THR A 161 0.76 0.06 -11.21
C THR A 161 1.86 0.67 -10.35
N ILE A 162 1.68 0.74 -9.03
CA ILE A 162 2.77 1.18 -8.13
C ILE A 162 4.03 0.33 -8.31
N VAL A 163 3.91 -1.00 -8.41
CA VAL A 163 5.06 -1.88 -8.66
C VAL A 163 5.75 -1.52 -9.98
N GLY A 164 4.98 -1.34 -11.05
CA GLY A 164 5.52 -0.93 -12.36
C GLY A 164 6.27 0.40 -12.28
N ILE A 165 5.67 1.42 -11.65
CA ILE A 165 6.32 2.74 -11.46
C ILE A 165 7.65 2.59 -10.71
N ILE A 166 7.69 1.78 -9.65
CA ILE A 166 8.91 1.53 -8.87
C ILE A 166 9.99 0.86 -9.74
N GLU A 167 9.63 -0.14 -10.53
CA GLU A 167 10.58 -0.82 -11.42
C GLU A 167 11.16 0.11 -12.48
N GLU A 168 10.34 1.02 -13.02
CA GLU A 168 10.81 2.02 -13.98
C GLU A 168 11.78 3.02 -13.35
N ILE A 169 11.51 3.47 -12.12
CA ILE A 169 12.43 4.32 -11.36
C ILE A 169 13.77 3.58 -11.16
N ASN A 170 13.72 2.35 -10.67
CA ASN A 170 14.92 1.55 -10.41
C ASN A 170 15.75 1.37 -11.67
N ARG A 171 15.13 1.02 -12.81
CA ARG A 171 15.80 0.87 -14.11
C ARG A 171 16.48 2.16 -14.58
N LYS A 172 15.84 3.32 -14.37
CA LYS A 172 16.39 4.64 -14.77
C LYS A 172 17.52 5.10 -13.86
N LEU A 173 17.51 4.68 -12.59
CA LEU A 173 18.49 5.09 -11.60
C LEU A 173 19.64 4.09 -11.44
N GLN A 174 19.53 2.83 -11.86
CA GLN A 174 20.69 1.93 -11.79
C GLN A 174 21.86 2.44 -12.66
N PRO A 175 23.12 2.36 -12.18
CA PRO A 175 24.28 2.62 -13.01
C PRO A 175 24.31 1.64 -14.19
N LYS A 176 24.66 2.12 -15.38
CA LYS A 176 24.97 1.24 -16.52
C LYS A 176 26.33 0.59 -16.33
#